data_AF-M0FRN8-F1
#
_entry.id   AF-M0FRN8-F1
#
_cell.length_a   1.000
_cell.length_b   1.000
_cell.length_c   1.000
_cell.angle_alpha   90.00
_cell.angle_beta   90.00
_cell.angle_gamma   90.00
#
_symmetry.space_group_name_H-M   'P 1'
#
loop_
_entity.id
_entity.type
_entity.pdbx_description
1 polymer ?
#
loop_
_entity_poly.entity_id
_entity_poly.type
_entity_poly.pdbx_seq_one_letter_code
_entity_poly.pdbx_strand_id
1 'polypeptide(L)'
;MNKKGHVLNAILLALGLGVILTVDPRSFEPTMDSAFLLAQKIGQLSLPVVLGALFPDVDTAFGKHRKTLHNLPVLAIFLAFPLVFGNLQFVWIGVATHYVLDMVGSKRGIALFYPLSPQEYDLPTGVATSSKHADAVTVVVTVAELGVLAGVHYFLFSLDVSLADAAASFTAVV
;
A
#
# COMPACT_ATOMS: atom_id res chain seq x y z
N MET A 1 10.11 7.86 4.24
CA MET A 1 11.39 7.13 4.24
C MET A 1 12.25 7.64 3.09
N ASN A 2 13.37 7.00 2.73
CA ASN A 2 13.98 7.25 1.42
C ASN A 2 13.36 6.30 0.38
N LYS A 3 13.61 6.54 -0.91
CA LYS A 3 13.13 5.69 -2.02
C LYS A 3 13.40 4.20 -1.80
N LYS A 4 14.59 3.84 -1.29
CA LYS A 4 14.95 2.46 -0.94
C LYS A 4 13.99 1.85 0.08
N GLY A 5 13.66 2.57 1.15
CA GLY A 5 12.73 2.11 2.19
C GLY A 5 11.31 1.91 1.64
N HIS A 6 10.82 2.81 0.79
CA HIS A 6 9.51 2.66 0.15
C HIS A 6 9.46 1.42 -0.76
N VAL A 7 10.52 1.16 -1.53
CA VAL A 7 10.63 -0.05 -2.36
C VAL A 7 10.70 -1.32 -1.50
N LEU A 8 11.50 -1.31 -0.43
CA LEU A 8 11.60 -2.45 0.51
C LEU A 8 10.23 -2.79 1.11
N ASN A 9 9.53 -1.78 1.64
CA ASN A 9 8.18 -1.94 2.18
C ASN A 9 7.22 -2.48 1.11
N ALA A 10 7.18 -1.89 -0.08
CA ALA A 10 6.29 -2.32 -1.16
C ALA A 10 6.52 -3.78 -1.59
N ILE A 11 7.78 -4.22 -1.70
CA ILE A 11 8.12 -5.61 -2.04
C ILE A 11 7.65 -6.57 -0.94
N LEU A 12 8.02 -6.28 0.32
CA LEU A 12 7.63 -7.12 1.45
C LEU A 12 6.11 -7.16 1.64
N LEU A 13 5.44 -6.02 1.43
CA LEU A 13 4.00 -5.90 1.49
C LEU A 13 3.32 -6.73 0.40
N ALA A 14 3.80 -6.68 -0.85
CA ALA A 14 3.25 -7.48 -1.95
C ALA A 14 3.43 -8.99 -1.71
N LEU A 15 4.57 -9.41 -1.16
CA LEU A 15 4.80 -10.80 -0.76
C LEU A 15 3.84 -11.24 0.35
N GLY A 16 3.73 -10.43 1.41
CA GLY A 16 2.87 -10.73 2.55
C GLY A 16 1.38 -10.74 2.19
N LEU A 17 0.91 -9.77 1.38
CA LEU A 17 -0.46 -9.77 0.85
C LEU A 17 -0.71 -10.98 -0.05
N GLY A 18 0.28 -11.39 -0.86
CA GLY A 18 0.18 -12.62 -1.63
C GLY A 18 -0.16 -13.81 -0.75
N VAL A 19 0.59 -13.98 0.36
CA VAL A 19 0.32 -15.04 1.35
C VAL A 19 -1.05 -14.88 2.00
N ILE A 20 -1.40 -13.68 2.48
CA ILE A 20 -2.68 -13.41 3.16
C ILE A 20 -3.87 -13.76 2.27
N LEU A 21 -3.77 -13.48 0.96
CA LEU A 21 -4.90 -13.66 0.03
C LEU A 21 -5.01 -15.08 -0.53
N THR A 22 -4.04 -15.96 -0.30
CA THR A 22 -4.04 -17.31 -0.89
C THR A 22 -3.89 -18.43 0.11
N VAL A 23 -3.40 -18.16 1.32
CA VAL A 23 -3.17 -19.19 2.34
C VAL A 23 -4.27 -19.13 3.39
N ASP A 24 -5.02 -20.23 3.55
CA ASP A 24 -5.95 -20.35 4.68
C ASP A 24 -5.13 -20.46 5.99
N PRO A 25 -5.29 -19.51 6.92
CA PRO A 25 -4.54 -19.52 8.18
C PRO A 25 -4.91 -20.69 9.11
N ARG A 26 -5.97 -21.46 8.80
CA ARG A 26 -6.39 -22.61 9.63
C ARG A 26 -5.72 -23.91 9.24
N SER A 27 -5.39 -24.09 7.96
CA SER A 27 -4.83 -25.33 7.45
C SER A 27 -3.33 -25.23 7.22
N PHE A 28 -2.81 -24.10 6.72
CA PHE A 28 -1.41 -23.94 6.33
C PHE A 28 -0.86 -25.10 5.48
N GLU A 29 -1.72 -25.84 4.76
CA GLU A 29 -1.29 -27.00 3.97
C GLU A 29 -1.02 -26.56 2.51
N PRO A 30 0.26 -26.42 2.10
CA PRO A 30 0.57 -26.05 0.74
C PRO A 30 0.38 -27.25 -0.20
N THR A 31 -0.56 -27.14 -1.13
CA THR A 31 -0.65 -28.00 -2.32
C THR A 31 0.12 -27.37 -3.49
N MET A 32 0.45 -28.15 -4.52
CA MET A 32 1.05 -27.59 -5.76
C MET A 32 0.16 -26.51 -6.40
N ASP A 33 -1.16 -26.68 -6.31
CA ASP A 33 -2.13 -25.69 -6.78
C ASP A 33 -2.05 -24.40 -5.94
N SER A 34 -1.92 -24.52 -4.62
CA SER A 34 -1.76 -23.36 -3.73
C SER A 34 -0.44 -22.61 -3.99
N ALA A 35 0.63 -23.32 -4.32
CA ALA A 35 1.92 -22.71 -4.63
C ALA A 35 1.86 -21.91 -5.95
N PHE A 36 1.18 -22.45 -6.96
CA PHE A 36 0.95 -21.75 -8.22
C PHE A 36 0.07 -20.50 -8.01
N LEU A 37 -1.03 -20.61 -7.27
CA LEU A 37 -1.92 -19.48 -6.96
C LEU A 37 -1.19 -18.39 -6.17
N LEU A 38 -0.38 -18.75 -5.18
CA LEU A 38 0.46 -17.83 -4.43
C LEU A 38 1.43 -17.07 -5.35
N ALA A 39 2.16 -17.78 -6.20
CA ALA A 39 3.10 -17.17 -7.14
C ALA A 39 2.40 -16.21 -8.12
N GLN A 40 1.25 -16.62 -8.65
CA GLN A 40 0.42 -15.77 -9.51
C GLN A 40 -0.02 -14.50 -8.78
N LYS A 41 -0.50 -14.62 -7.53
CA LYS A 41 -0.97 -13.49 -6.73
C LYS A 41 0.17 -12.53 -6.37
N ILE A 42 1.31 -13.05 -5.95
CA ILE A 42 2.53 -12.26 -5.73
C ILE A 42 2.90 -11.51 -7.00
N GLY A 43 2.91 -12.16 -8.17
CA GLY A 43 3.22 -11.51 -9.44
C GLY A 43 2.24 -10.37 -9.77
N GLN A 44 0.94 -10.59 -9.58
CA GLN A 44 -0.11 -9.59 -9.77
C GLN A 44 0.04 -8.37 -8.86
N LEU A 45 0.49 -8.57 -7.62
CA LEU A 45 0.68 -7.51 -6.62
C LEU A 45 2.01 -6.79 -6.78
N SER A 46 3.10 -7.51 -7.07
CA SER A 46 4.47 -7.00 -6.97
C SER A 46 4.69 -5.74 -7.80
N LEU A 47 4.44 -5.81 -9.12
CA LEU A 47 4.72 -4.69 -10.00
C LEU A 47 3.83 -3.46 -9.69
N PRO A 48 2.50 -3.58 -9.59
CA PRO A 48 1.65 -2.43 -9.28
C PRO A 48 1.94 -1.79 -7.92
N VAL A 49 2.17 -2.58 -6.87
CA VAL A 49 2.42 -2.06 -5.51
C VAL A 49 3.76 -1.31 -5.48
N VAL A 50 4.81 -1.84 -6.11
CA VAL A 50 6.10 -1.15 -6.20
C VAL A 50 5.99 0.14 -7.04
N LEU A 51 5.30 0.11 -8.17
CA LEU A 51 5.08 1.31 -8.99
C LEU A 51 4.28 2.38 -8.23
N GLY A 52 3.22 1.98 -7.53
CA GLY A 52 2.45 2.88 -6.67
C GLY A 52 3.27 3.48 -5.55
N ALA A 53 4.15 2.70 -4.91
CA ALA A 53 5.02 3.19 -3.85
C ALA A 53 6.11 4.14 -4.35
N LEU A 54 6.48 4.07 -5.62
CA LEU A 54 7.44 5.00 -6.24
C LEU A 54 6.76 6.28 -6.75
N PHE A 55 5.48 6.24 -7.08
CA PHE A 55 4.78 7.33 -7.74
C PHE A 55 4.79 8.66 -6.94
N PRO A 56 4.49 8.68 -5.62
CA PRO A 56 4.53 9.93 -4.86
C PRO A 56 5.88 10.64 -4.94
N ASP A 57 6.98 9.89 -4.90
CA ASP A 57 8.34 10.44 -4.95
C ASP A 57 8.74 11.02 -6.31
N VAL A 58 7.94 10.82 -7.37
CA VAL A 58 8.15 11.50 -8.66
C VAL A 58 8.00 13.02 -8.50
N ASP A 59 7.32 13.50 -7.45
CA ASP A 59 7.23 14.92 -7.14
C ASP A 59 8.58 15.59 -6.87
N THR A 60 9.61 14.82 -6.53
CA THR A 60 10.99 15.31 -6.39
C THR A 60 11.56 15.84 -7.70
N ALA A 61 11.00 15.47 -8.85
CA ALA A 61 11.46 15.90 -10.16
C ALA A 61 10.77 17.17 -10.69
N PHE A 62 9.55 17.48 -10.26
CA PHE A 62 8.75 18.57 -10.87
C PHE A 62 7.85 19.36 -9.91
N GLY A 63 7.84 19.03 -8.62
CA GLY A 63 6.93 19.62 -7.65
C GLY A 63 7.58 19.91 -6.29
N LYS A 64 6.73 20.20 -5.32
CA LYS A 64 7.10 20.26 -3.89
C LYS A 64 7.03 18.85 -3.32
N HIS A 65 8.19 18.34 -2.94
CA HIS A 65 8.31 17.05 -2.27
C HIS A 65 7.43 16.96 -1.02
N ARG A 66 6.77 15.80 -0.81
CA ARG A 66 5.84 15.52 0.31
C ARG A 66 4.55 16.32 0.28
N LYS A 67 4.23 16.89 -0.88
CA LYS A 67 3.02 17.71 -1.06
C LYS A 67 2.35 17.41 -2.38
N THR A 68 3.09 17.52 -3.48
CA THR A 68 2.47 17.52 -4.82
C THR A 68 1.83 16.18 -5.16
N LEU A 69 2.51 15.07 -4.83
CA LEU A 69 1.98 13.73 -5.05
C LEU A 69 1.77 12.90 -3.75
N HIS A 70 1.98 13.52 -2.58
CA HIS A 70 1.76 12.92 -1.26
C HIS A 70 0.48 13.47 -0.61
N ASN A 71 -0.66 13.29 -1.26
CA ASN A 71 -1.94 13.84 -0.80
C ASN A 71 -3.13 12.93 -1.15
N LEU A 72 -4.23 13.11 -0.42
CA LEU A 72 -5.45 12.32 -0.57
C LEU A 72 -6.08 12.42 -1.97
N PRO A 73 -6.11 13.58 -2.65
CA PRO A 73 -6.54 13.63 -4.05
C PRO A 73 -5.80 12.66 -4.97
N VAL A 74 -4.47 12.52 -4.83
CA VAL A 74 -3.69 11.56 -5.63
C VAL A 74 -4.05 10.11 -5.29
N LEU A 75 -4.19 9.78 -4.00
CA LEU A 75 -4.66 8.45 -3.60
C LEU A 75 -6.07 8.15 -4.16
N ALA A 76 -6.98 9.12 -4.11
CA ALA A 76 -8.33 8.99 -4.63
C ALA A 76 -8.34 8.74 -6.14
N ILE A 77 -7.45 9.38 -6.90
CA ILE A 77 -7.29 9.11 -8.34
C ILE A 77 -6.92 7.63 -8.56
N PHE A 78 -5.92 7.10 -7.85
CA PHE A 78 -5.52 5.69 -8.02
C PHE A 78 -6.55 4.68 -7.51
N LEU A 79 -7.38 5.06 -6.53
CA LEU A 79 -8.53 4.26 -6.10
C LEU A 79 -9.63 4.24 -7.17
N ALA A 80 -9.92 5.39 -7.80
CA ALA A 80 -10.96 5.50 -8.81
C ALA A 80 -10.54 4.96 -10.19
N PHE A 81 -9.25 5.03 -10.53
CA PHE A 81 -8.71 4.61 -11.83
C PHE A 81 -9.16 3.20 -12.27
N PRO A 82 -9.02 2.14 -11.45
CA PRO A 82 -9.48 0.81 -11.83
C PRO A 82 -10.99 0.70 -12.04
N LEU A 83 -11.79 1.51 -11.33
CA LEU A 83 -13.24 1.52 -11.47
C LEU A 83 -13.68 2.10 -12.82
N VAL A 84 -12.94 3.09 -13.32
CA VAL A 84 -13.24 3.77 -14.59
C VAL A 84 -12.64 3.03 -15.79
N PHE A 85 -11.42 2.51 -15.66
CA PHE A 85 -10.65 1.98 -16.79
C PHE A 85 -10.40 0.47 -16.76
N GLY A 86 -10.76 -0.22 -15.67
CA GLY A 86 -10.63 -1.68 -15.57
C GLY A 86 -9.19 -2.21 -15.47
N ASN A 87 -8.20 -1.38 -15.18
CA ASN A 87 -6.79 -1.79 -15.06
C ASN A 87 -6.11 -1.12 -13.85
N LEU A 88 -4.84 -1.44 -13.58
CA LEU A 88 -4.05 -0.88 -12.47
C LEU A 88 -4.66 -1.09 -11.06
N GLN A 89 -5.38 -2.19 -10.87
CA GLN A 89 -6.17 -2.53 -9.67
C GLN A 89 -5.42 -2.37 -8.33
N PHE A 90 -4.11 -2.63 -8.31
CA PHE A 90 -3.33 -2.69 -7.07
C PHE A 90 -2.36 -1.51 -6.88
N VAL A 91 -2.34 -0.52 -7.79
CA VAL A 91 -1.39 0.61 -7.69
C VAL A 91 -1.68 1.48 -6.46
N TRP A 92 -2.95 1.67 -6.11
CA TRP A 92 -3.34 2.47 -4.95
C TRP A 92 -2.78 1.90 -3.63
N ILE A 93 -2.57 0.58 -3.52
CA ILE A 93 -1.96 -0.06 -2.34
C ILE A 93 -0.54 0.48 -2.15
N GLY A 94 0.22 0.57 -3.25
CA GLY A 94 1.56 1.17 -3.27
C GLY A 94 1.56 2.63 -2.82
N VAL A 95 0.60 3.42 -3.31
CA VAL A 95 0.46 4.83 -2.91
C VAL A 95 0.10 4.95 -1.42
N ALA A 96 -0.84 4.13 -0.94
CA ALA A 96 -1.27 4.13 0.44
C ALA A 96 -0.15 3.74 1.42
N THR A 97 0.58 2.65 1.12
CA THR A 97 1.71 2.21 1.97
C THR A 97 2.84 3.23 1.97
N HIS A 98 3.05 3.95 0.85
CA HIS A 98 3.99 5.06 0.82
C HIS A 98 3.60 6.12 1.87
N TYR A 99 2.32 6.49 1.93
CA TYR A 99 1.82 7.52 2.85
C TYR A 99 1.95 7.06 4.30
N VAL A 100 1.58 5.81 4.60
CA VAL A 100 1.74 5.22 5.94
C VAL A 100 3.21 5.27 6.36
N LEU A 101 4.13 4.80 5.50
CA LEU A 101 5.54 4.77 5.83
C LEU A 101 6.14 6.17 6.01
N ASP A 102 5.63 7.16 5.28
CA ASP A 102 6.04 8.55 5.45
C ASP A 102 5.50 9.20 6.72
N MET A 103 4.27 8.88 7.13
CA MET A 103 3.66 9.41 8.35
C MET A 103 4.17 8.74 9.63
N VAL A 104 4.45 7.43 9.58
CA VAL A 104 4.77 6.62 10.78
C VAL A 104 6.27 6.31 10.89
N GLY A 105 6.93 6.09 9.76
CA GLY A 105 8.32 5.64 9.72
C GLY A 105 9.34 6.77 9.82
N SER A 106 8.97 8.01 9.52
CA SER A 106 9.89 9.15 9.39
C SER A 106 9.63 10.27 10.41
N LYS A 107 10.66 11.05 10.74
CA LYS A 107 10.54 12.29 11.56
C LYS A 107 9.90 13.48 10.83
N ARG A 108 9.27 13.24 9.69
CA ARG A 108 8.67 14.27 8.84
C ARG A 108 7.39 13.69 8.28
N GLY A 109 6.38 14.54 8.12
CA GLY A 109 5.08 14.17 7.58
C GLY A 109 4.90 14.40 6.08
N ILE A 110 3.64 14.32 5.67
CA ILE A 110 3.14 14.61 4.32
C ILE A 110 1.94 15.55 4.39
N ALA A 111 1.74 16.36 3.34
CA ALA A 111 0.62 17.27 3.27
C ALA A 111 -0.63 16.61 2.68
N LEU A 112 -1.33 15.82 3.50
CA LEU A 112 -2.49 15.00 3.09
C LEU A 112 -3.58 15.79 2.34
N PHE A 113 -3.80 17.06 2.70
CA PHE A 113 -4.85 17.90 2.10
C PHE A 113 -4.31 18.89 1.06
N TYR A 114 -3.08 18.72 0.56
CA TYR A 114 -2.57 19.55 -0.54
C TYR A 114 -3.40 19.31 -1.82
N PRO A 115 -3.73 20.35 -2.62
CA PRO A 115 -3.29 21.75 -2.51
C PRO A 115 -4.14 22.65 -1.62
N LEU A 116 -5.21 22.14 -0.99
CA LEU A 116 -6.11 22.94 -0.14
C LEU A 116 -5.42 23.40 1.15
N SER A 117 -4.53 22.57 1.71
CA SER A 117 -3.71 22.92 2.88
C SER A 117 -2.28 22.42 2.72
N PRO A 118 -1.26 23.27 3.01
CA PRO A 118 0.15 22.86 2.99
C PRO A 118 0.62 22.19 4.29
N GLN A 119 -0.27 22.02 5.28
CA GLN A 119 0.03 21.42 6.58
C GLN A 119 0.49 19.97 6.43
N GLU A 120 1.65 19.64 6.99
CA GLU A 120 2.17 18.27 7.06
C GLU A 120 1.64 17.55 8.31
N TYR A 121 1.34 16.27 8.17
CA TYR A 121 0.88 15.39 9.25
C TYR A 121 1.85 14.22 9.40
N ASP A 122 2.24 13.94 10.64
CA ASP A 122 3.08 12.82 11.06
C ASP A 122 2.61 12.26 12.40
N LEU A 123 3.15 11.11 12.77
CA LEU A 123 3.10 10.62 14.13
C LEU A 123 4.39 10.99 14.86
N PRO A 124 4.39 11.13 16.20
CA PRO A 124 5.60 11.34 17.00
C PRO A 124 6.45 10.06 17.11
N THR A 125 6.54 9.30 16.01
CA THR A 125 7.24 8.03 15.86
C THR A 125 8.23 8.12 14.69
N GLY A 126 9.02 7.07 14.48
CA GLY A 126 9.90 6.96 13.32
C GLY A 126 11.33 7.46 13.52
N VAL A 127 12.12 7.35 12.46
CA VAL A 127 13.56 7.64 12.48
C VAL A 127 13.97 8.53 11.30
N ALA A 128 15.12 9.18 11.43
CA ALA A 128 15.73 9.88 10.30
C ALA A 128 16.03 8.86 9.17
N THR A 129 15.90 9.28 7.92
CA THR A 129 16.15 8.41 6.76
C THR A 129 17.62 7.93 6.66
N SER A 130 18.55 8.64 7.31
CA SER A 130 19.96 8.28 7.45
C SER A 130 20.26 7.37 8.65
N SER A 131 19.26 7.07 9.49
CA SER A 131 19.45 6.23 10.67
C SER A 131 19.81 4.80 10.27
N LYS A 132 20.73 4.18 10.99
CA LYS A 132 21.03 2.74 10.86
C LYS A 132 19.82 1.83 11.14
N HIS A 133 18.79 2.35 11.80
CA HIS A 133 17.55 1.63 12.12
C HIS A 133 16.44 1.85 11.07
N ALA A 134 16.67 2.63 10.01
CA ALA A 134 15.64 2.97 9.03
C ALA A 134 15.04 1.73 8.34
N ASP A 135 15.90 0.79 7.92
CA ASP A 135 15.45 -0.46 7.31
C ASP A 135 14.66 -1.33 8.33
N ALA A 136 15.12 -1.40 9.58
CA ALA A 136 14.41 -2.13 10.64
C ALA A 136 13.01 -1.54 10.92
N VAL A 137 12.90 -0.21 11.02
CA VAL A 137 11.60 0.47 11.19
C VAL A 137 10.70 0.20 9.98
N THR A 138 11.25 0.22 8.77
CA THR A 138 10.50 -0.11 7.55
C THR A 138 9.89 -1.51 7.63
N VAL A 139 10.67 -2.51 8.05
CA VAL A 139 10.17 -3.88 8.23
C VAL A 139 9.11 -3.94 9.33
N VAL A 140 9.31 -3.26 10.47
CA VAL A 140 8.32 -3.22 11.56
C VAL A 140 6.99 -2.62 11.10
N VAL A 141 7.03 -1.48 10.39
CA VAL A 141 5.83 -0.86 9.81
C VAL A 141 5.16 -1.82 8.83
N THR A 142 5.94 -2.46 7.95
CA THR A 142 5.40 -3.44 6.99
C THR A 142 4.69 -4.60 7.70
N VAL A 143 5.28 -5.15 8.77
CA VAL A 143 4.66 -6.23 9.56
C VAL A 143 3.37 -5.75 10.22
N ALA A 144 3.33 -4.51 10.72
CA ALA A 144 2.11 -3.93 11.28
C ALA A 144 1.03 -3.74 10.20
N GLU A 145 1.39 -3.24 9.02
CA GLU A 145 0.49 -3.10 7.87
C GLU A 145 -0.10 -4.46 7.46
N LEU A 146 0.74 -5.49 7.33
CA LEU A 146 0.31 -6.85 7.04
C LEU A 146 -0.61 -7.42 8.13
N GLY A 147 -0.32 -7.13 9.40
CA GLY A 147 -1.17 -7.53 10.52
C GLY A 147 -2.57 -6.89 10.45
N VAL A 148 -2.64 -5.60 10.12
CA VAL A 148 -3.91 -4.89 9.91
C VAL A 148 -4.65 -5.47 8.71
N LEU A 149 -3.98 -5.66 7.58
CA LEU A 149 -4.59 -6.20 6.35
C LEU A 149 -5.10 -7.64 6.54
N ALA A 150 -4.33 -8.50 7.22
CA ALA A 150 -4.76 -9.83 7.61
C ALA A 150 -5.97 -9.78 8.55
N GLY A 151 -5.95 -8.87 9.53
CA GLY A 151 -7.07 -8.65 10.44
C GLY A 151 -8.35 -8.28 9.69
N VAL A 152 -8.25 -7.34 8.74
CA VAL A 152 -9.37 -6.94 7.87
C VAL A 152 -9.84 -8.13 7.04
N HIS A 153 -8.93 -8.81 6.33
CA HIS A 153 -9.27 -9.92 5.42
C HIS A 153 -9.96 -11.08 6.13
N TYR A 154 -9.45 -11.51 7.30
CA TYR A 154 -9.95 -12.71 7.97
C TYR A 154 -11.11 -12.46 8.93
N PHE A 155 -11.26 -11.26 9.47
CA PHE A 155 -12.25 -10.98 10.52
C PHE A 155 -13.30 -9.92 10.15
N LEU A 156 -13.08 -9.11 9.11
CA LEU A 156 -14.04 -8.06 8.70
C LEU A 156 -14.68 -8.37 7.33
N PHE A 157 -13.88 -8.42 6.27
CA PHE A 157 -14.34 -8.73 4.91
C PHE A 157 -13.19 -9.19 4.02
N SER A 158 -13.51 -10.02 3.03
CA SER A 158 -12.50 -10.56 2.14
C SER A 158 -11.94 -9.51 1.17
N LEU A 159 -10.64 -9.20 1.31
CA LEU A 159 -9.87 -8.34 0.39
C LEU A 159 -9.66 -8.90 -1.03
N ASP A 160 -10.08 -10.14 -1.33
CA ASP A 160 -9.98 -10.72 -2.67
C ASP A 160 -11.14 -10.37 -3.60
N VAL A 161 -12.20 -9.75 -3.07
CA VAL A 161 -13.34 -9.23 -3.83
C VAL A 161 -12.83 -8.07 -4.70
N SER A 162 -13.06 -8.12 -6.02
CA SER A 162 -12.60 -7.04 -6.88
C SER A 162 -13.32 -5.73 -6.48
N LEU A 163 -12.63 -4.59 -6.55
CA LEU A 163 -13.26 -3.29 -6.32
C LEU A 163 -14.45 -3.06 -7.26
N ALA A 164 -14.45 -3.71 -8.44
CA ALA A 164 -15.55 -3.74 -9.37
C ALA A 164 -16.74 -4.57 -8.84
N ASP A 165 -16.52 -5.73 -8.23
CA ASP A 165 -17.56 -6.55 -7.61
C ASP A 165 -18.11 -5.89 -6.32
N ALA A 166 -17.24 -5.21 -5.57
CA ALA A 166 -17.63 -4.41 -4.42
C ALA A 166 -18.47 -3.17 -4.85
N ALA A 167 -18.11 -2.51 -5.95
CA ALA A 167 -18.89 -1.40 -6.51
C ALA A 167 -20.22 -1.87 -7.15
N ALA A 168 -20.21 -3.02 -7.82
CA ALA A 168 -21.40 -3.63 -8.42
C ALA A 168 -22.40 -4.11 -7.36
N SER A 169 -21.93 -4.65 -6.23
CA SER A 169 -22.79 -5.00 -5.11
C SER A 169 -23.37 -3.78 -4.40
N PHE A 170 -22.65 -2.66 -4.35
CA PHE A 170 -23.17 -1.40 -3.80
C PHE A 170 -24.26 -0.76 -4.67
N THR A 171 -24.17 -0.92 -5.99
CA THR A 171 -25.19 -0.44 -6.95
C THR A 171 -26.40 -1.37 -7.05
N ALA A 172 -26.29 -2.63 -6.65
CA ALA A 172 -27.41 -3.58 -6.61
C ALA A 172 -28.34 -3.39 -5.37
N VAL A 173 -27.91 -2.59 -4.39
CA VAL A 173 -28.64 -2.36 -3.12
C VAL A 173 -29.32 -0.98 -3.05
N VAL A 174 -29.05 -0.10 -4.03
CA VAL A 174 -29.66 1.24 -4.18
C VAL A 174 -30.62 1.24 -5.36
#